data_AF-A0A1Z4QH43-F1
#
_entry.id   AF-A0A1Z4QH43-F1
#
_cell.length_a   1.000
_cell.length_b   1.000
_cell.length_c   1.000
_cell.angle_alpha   90.00
_cell.angle_beta   90.00
_cell.angle_gamma   90.00
#
_symmetry.space_group_name_H-M   'P 1'
#
loop_
_entity.id
_entity.type
_entity.pdbx_description
1 polymer ?
#
loop_
_entity_poly.entity_id
_entity_poly.type
_entity_poly.pdbx_seq_one_letter_code
_entity_poly.pdbx_strand_id
1 'polypeptide(L)' 'MGNRKQQKSVTLPSFWDKYHSLDKQLRQSAKTAYHLWRKNPSHPSLHFKCINKEENI' A
#
# COMPACT_ATOMS: atom_id res chain seq x y z
N MET A 1 -18.31 -1.30 -21.02
CA MET A 1 -16.94 -0.79 -20.78
C MET A 1 -16.85 -0.27 -19.35
N GLY A 2 -16.32 -1.06 -18.41
CA GLY A 2 -16.30 -0.72 -16.98
C GLY A 2 -15.12 0.18 -16.62
N ASN A 3 -15.41 1.40 -16.15
CA ASN A 3 -14.42 2.35 -15.64
C ASN A 3 -13.69 1.76 -14.41
N ARG A 4 -12.46 1.27 -14.58
CA ARG A 4 -11.59 0.94 -13.44
C ARG A 4 -11.13 2.25 -12.79
N LYS A 5 -11.68 2.61 -11.63
CA LYS A 5 -11.07 3.65 -10.78
C LYS A 5 -9.67 3.16 -10.37
N GLN A 6 -8.63 3.79 -10.91
CA GLN A 6 -7.27 3.53 -10.47
C GLN A 6 -7.07 4.19 -9.10
N GLN A 7 -6.74 3.39 -8.09
CA GLN A 7 -6.38 3.91 -6.76
C GLN A 7 -5.07 4.69 -6.87
N LYS A 8 -5.09 5.96 -6.45
CA LYS A 8 -3.90 6.81 -6.42
C LYS A 8 -3.07 6.47 -5.18
N SER A 9 -1.77 6.25 -5.36
CA SER A 9 -0.81 6.09 -4.26
C SER A 9 0.12 7.30 -4.25
N VAL A 10 0.24 7.95 -3.11
CA VAL A 10 1.11 9.11 -2.89
C VAL A 10 1.99 8.84 -1.67
N THR A 11 3.24 9.28 -1.72
CA THR A 11 4.17 9.20 -0.59
C THR A 11 4.71 10.60 -0.27
N LEU A 12 5.04 10.81 1.00
CA LEU A 12 5.73 12.03 1.43
C LEU A 12 7.25 11.87 1.19
N PRO A 13 8.01 12.95 0.98
CA PRO A 13 9.47 12.86 0.91
C PRO A 13 10.08 12.16 2.14
N SER A 14 9.60 12.51 3.34
CA SER A 14 10.02 11.91 4.62
C SER A 14 9.67 10.41 4.76
N PHE A 15 8.78 9.88 3.92
CA PHE A 15 8.51 8.45 3.88
C PHE A 15 9.74 7.69 3.36
N TRP A 16 10.44 8.24 2.36
CA TRP A 16 11.57 7.55 1.75
C TRP A 16 12.76 7.45 2.70
N ASP A 17 13.01 8.47 3.51
CA ASP A 17 14.06 8.44 4.54
C ASP A 17 13.86 7.26 5.50
N LYS A 18 12.63 7.11 6.01
CA LYS A 18 12.26 5.99 6.89
C LYS A 18 12.25 4.65 6.15
N TYR A 19 11.81 4.62 4.90
CA TYR A 19 11.80 3.40 4.09
C TYR A 19 13.23 2.91 3.80
N HIS A 20 14.17 3.83 3.57
CA HIS A 20 15.58 3.51 3.33
C HIS A 20 16.32 3.08 4.58
N SER A 21 15.89 3.52 5.78
CA SER A 21 16.45 3.05 7.05
C SER A 21 15.98 1.64 7.44
N LEU A 22 15.01 1.05 6.74
CA LEU A 22 14.55 -0.33 7.00
C LEU A 22 15.54 -1.36 6.45
N ASP A 23 15.57 -2.53 7.10
CA ASP A 23 16.32 -3.68 6.63
C ASP A 23 15.93 -4.10 5.21
N LYS A 24 16.91 -4.62 4.47
CA LYS A 24 16.75 -5.04 3.07
C LYS A 24 15.60 -6.05 2.89
N GLN A 25 15.44 -6.98 3.83
CA GLN A 25 14.37 -7.97 3.80
C GLN A 25 12.99 -7.30 3.93
N LEU A 26 12.83 -6.36 4.86
CA LEU A 26 11.57 -5.65 5.07
C LEU A 26 11.22 -4.79 3.86
N ARG A 27 12.22 -4.10 3.29
CA ARG A 27 12.06 -3.33 2.04
C ARG A 27 11.62 -4.21 0.88
N GLN A 28 12.15 -5.42 0.77
CA GLN A 28 11.78 -6.36 -0.28
C GLN A 28 10.34 -6.84 -0.11
N SER A 29 9.92 -7.21 1.09
CA SER A 29 8.53 -7.59 1.39
C SER A 29 7.55 -6.47 1.06
N ALA A 30 7.87 -5.23 1.45
CA ALA A 30 7.05 -4.06 1.15
C ALA A 30 6.93 -3.81 -0.37
N LYS A 31 8.02 -3.98 -1.13
CA LYS A 31 7.97 -3.90 -2.60
C LYS A 31 7.08 -4.98 -3.19
N THR A 32 7.21 -6.22 -2.75
CA THR A 32 6.40 -7.34 -3.27
C THR A 32 4.92 -7.08 -3.04
N ALA A 33 4.53 -6.65 -1.85
CA ALA A 33 3.16 -6.27 -1.54
C ALA A 33 2.65 -5.11 -2.42
N TYR A 34 3.46 -4.08 -2.63
CA TYR A 34 3.10 -2.96 -3.51
C TYR A 34 2.90 -3.38 -4.97
N HIS A 35 3.77 -4.25 -5.51
CA HIS A 35 3.63 -4.76 -6.87
C HIS A 35 2.36 -5.59 -7.04
N LEU A 36 2.02 -6.41 -6.03
CA LEU A 36 0.78 -7.18 -6.02
C LEU A 36 -0.43 -6.25 -5.96
N TRP A 37 -0.41 -5.23 -5.09
CA TRP A 37 -1.46 -4.22 -4.97
C TRP A 37 -1.69 -3.45 -6.27
N ARG A 38 -0.61 -3.03 -6.95
CA ARG A 38 -0.71 -2.30 -8.24
C ARG A 38 -1.41 -3.13 -9.31
N LYS A 39 -1.26 -4.47 -9.29
CA LYS A 39 -1.93 -5.38 -10.22
C LYS A 39 -3.35 -5.70 -9.79
N ASN A 40 -3.56 -5.98 -8.51
CA ASN A 40 -4.84 -6.31 -7.92
C ASN A 40 -4.98 -5.64 -6.53
N PRO A 41 -5.59 -4.46 -6.48
CA PRO A 41 -5.75 -3.72 -5.22
C PRO A 41 -6.57 -4.45 -4.17
N SER A 42 -7.43 -5.38 -4.59
CA SER A 42 -8.35 -6.15 -3.74
C SER A 42 -7.89 -7.61 -3.58
N HIS A 43 -6.61 -7.92 -3.79
CA HIS A 43 -6.09 -9.28 -3.65
C HIS A 43 -6.20 -9.76 -2.19
N PRO A 44 -6.76 -10.95 -1.91
CA PRO A 44 -7.05 -11.41 -0.55
C PRO A 44 -5.79 -11.56 0.32
N SER A 45 -4.63 -11.83 -0.28
CA SER A 45 -3.36 -11.93 0.46
C SER A 45 -2.76 -10.58 0.89
N LEU A 46 -3.30 -9.45 0.43
CA LEU A 46 -2.80 -8.14 0.84
C LEU A 46 -3.33 -7.71 2.21
N HIS A 47 -4.31 -8.42 2.78
CA HIS A 47 -4.83 -8.27 4.15
C HIS A 47 -4.85 -6.82 4.67
N PHE A 48 -5.28 -5.86 3.84
CA PHE A 48 -5.32 -4.46 4.28
C PHE A 48 -6.38 -4.30 5.36
N LYS A 49 -5.96 -3.73 6.50
CA LYS A 49 -6.89 -3.31 7.53
C LYS A 49 -7.71 -2.13 7.01
N CYS A 50 -9.04 -2.26 7.00
CA CYS A 50 -9.92 -1.12 6.79
C CYS A 50 -9.79 -0.18 7.98
N ILE A 51 -9.13 0.96 7.78
CA ILE A 51 -8.93 2.00 8.80
C ILE A 51 -10.03 3.09 8.80
N ASN A 52 -10.87 3.12 7.76
CA ASN A 52 -12.08 3.97 7.70
C ASN A 52 -13.29 3.25 8.30
N LYS A 53 -13.16 2.70 9.51
CA LYS A 53 -14.35 2.56 10.34
C LYS A 53 -14.57 3.94 10.93
N GLU A 54 -15.75 4.49 10.72
CA GLU A 54 -16.20 5.72 11.37
C GLU A 54 -15.86 5.64 12.86
N GLU A 55 -14.72 6.22 13.26
CA GLU A 55 -14.57 6.66 14.64
C GLU A 55 -15.60 7.77 14.76
N ASN A 56 -16.69 7.41 15.44
CA ASN A 56 -17.77 8.28 15.87
C ASN A 56 -17.14 9.53 16.48
N ILE A 57 -17.21 10.64 15.74
CA ILE A 57 -16.89 11.99 16.22
C ILE A 57 -18.10 12.51 16.98
#